data_AF-A0A0K1EHF7-F1
#
_entry.id   AF-A0A0K1EHF7-F1
#
_cell.length_a   1.000
_cell.length_b   1.000
_cell.length_c   1.000
_cell.angle_alpha   90.00
_cell.angle_beta   90.00
_cell.angle_gamma   90.00
#
_symmetry.space_group_name_H-M   'P 1'
#
loop_
_entity.id
_entity.type
_entity.pdbx_description
1 polymer ?
#
loop_
_entity_poly.entity_id
_entity_poly.type
_entity_poly.pdbx_seq_one_letter_code
_entity_poly.pdbx_strand_id
1 'polypeptide(L)'
;MSSSTFFFLRRQDVWSGLLTALIGLGGTACGGGAAPPSTSPPVPAAPALPEATAVEHAEPSTPSDAAPSVQSEVVIHHADIHGKIKARAGKRLLVEPLVVTSRTLPVKGNKANLYRVVEPEGGEVEMLLIAEANVALDMEMGKSIALDIVDEKKDVLVSGRKTNHYIPGTKVLLRYEW
;
A
#
# COMPACT_ATOMS: atom_id res chain seq x y z
N MET A 1 -52.72 22.71 -3.00
CA MET A 1 -53.02 21.35 -2.50
C MET A 1 -52.80 20.38 -3.64
N SER A 2 -51.66 19.69 -3.67
CA SER A 2 -51.40 18.62 -4.65
C SER A 2 -50.56 17.57 -3.93
N SER A 3 -51.20 16.43 -3.63
CA SER A 3 -50.60 15.30 -2.94
C SER A 3 -49.96 14.36 -3.95
N SER A 4 -48.65 14.18 -3.87
CA SER A 4 -47.93 13.13 -4.59
C SER A 4 -47.62 11.98 -3.64
N THR A 5 -48.33 10.87 -3.84
CA THR A 5 -48.18 9.60 -3.13
C THR A 5 -46.90 8.91 -3.56
N PHE A 6 -45.95 8.76 -2.65
CA PHE A 6 -44.73 7.96 -2.84
C PHE A 6 -45.04 6.46 -2.71
N PHE A 7 -44.85 5.71 -3.79
CA PHE A 7 -44.81 4.26 -3.78
C PHE A 7 -43.42 3.79 -3.34
N PHE A 8 -43.33 3.27 -2.12
CA PHE A 8 -42.12 2.67 -1.55
C PHE A 8 -42.10 1.18 -1.89
N LEU A 9 -41.39 0.79 -2.95
CA LEU A 9 -41.20 -0.63 -3.31
C LEU A 9 -40.12 -1.24 -2.39
N ARG A 10 -40.58 -1.88 -1.32
CA ARG A 10 -39.78 -2.68 -0.38
C ARG A 10 -39.54 -4.06 -0.99
N ARG A 11 -38.33 -4.34 -1.47
CA ARG A 11 -37.94 -5.70 -1.93
C ARG A 11 -37.40 -6.49 -0.74
N GLN A 12 -38.24 -7.38 -0.22
CA GLN A 12 -37.87 -8.46 0.69
C GLN A 12 -37.69 -9.72 -0.15
N ASP A 13 -36.49 -10.27 -0.17
CA ASP A 13 -36.17 -11.64 -0.62
C ASP A 13 -35.22 -12.19 0.45
N VAL A 14 -35.70 -12.83 1.53
CA VAL A 14 -36.07 -14.25 1.66
C VAL A 14 -35.03 -15.17 1.02
N TRP A 15 -34.03 -15.57 1.82
CA TRP A 15 -33.35 -16.84 1.58
C TRP A 15 -33.15 -17.59 2.90
N SER A 16 -34.22 -18.30 3.29
CA SER A 16 -34.14 -19.46 4.18
C SER A 16 -33.88 -20.69 3.33
N GLY A 17 -32.70 -21.28 3.48
CA GLY A 17 -32.32 -22.54 2.86
C GLY A 17 -31.55 -23.38 3.87
N LEU A 18 -32.31 -24.11 4.69
CA LEU A 18 -31.85 -25.09 5.66
C LEU A 18 -31.75 -26.45 4.95
N LEU A 19 -30.56 -27.07 4.86
CA LEU A 19 -30.45 -28.52 4.66
C LEU A 19 -29.04 -29.07 5.02
N THR A 20 -28.98 -29.66 6.22
CA THR A 20 -28.51 -31.02 6.54
C THR A 20 -27.34 -31.64 5.75
N ALA A 21 -26.24 -32.01 6.46
CA ALA A 21 -25.82 -33.41 6.62
C ALA A 21 -24.55 -33.58 7.49
N LEU A 22 -24.66 -34.46 8.49
CA LEU A 22 -23.61 -35.08 9.28
C LEU A 22 -22.65 -35.92 8.43
N ILE A 23 -21.34 -35.68 8.52
CA ILE A 23 -20.22 -36.64 8.41
C ILE A 23 -19.02 -35.94 9.09
N GLY A 24 -18.19 -36.49 9.97
CA GLY A 24 -18.00 -37.83 10.53
C GLY A 24 -16.82 -37.73 11.51
N LEU A 25 -16.72 -38.73 12.38
CA LEU A 25 -15.69 -38.89 13.42
C LEU A 25 -14.26 -38.80 12.89
N GLY A 26 -13.36 -38.34 13.76
CA GLY A 26 -12.08 -39.04 13.99
C GLY A 26 -10.83 -38.26 13.61
N GLY A 27 -9.98 -37.99 14.60
CA GLY A 27 -8.61 -37.55 14.33
C GLY A 27 -7.96 -36.73 15.44
N THR A 28 -7.85 -37.26 16.65
CA THR A 28 -6.85 -36.81 17.62
C THR A 28 -5.45 -37.20 17.12
N ALA A 29 -4.66 -36.24 16.65
CA ALA A 29 -3.23 -36.42 16.42
C ALA A 29 -2.47 -35.38 17.25
N CYS A 30 -2.11 -35.82 18.46
CA CYS A 30 -1.15 -35.16 19.33
C CYS A 30 0.25 -35.45 18.74
N GLY A 31 0.84 -34.47 18.07
CA GLY A 31 2.18 -34.55 17.50
C GLY A 31 3.11 -33.56 18.19
N GLY A 32 3.75 -33.99 19.28
CA GLY A 32 4.85 -33.26 19.90
C GLY A 32 6.07 -33.25 18.99
N GLY A 33 6.51 -32.06 18.60
CA GLY A 33 7.79 -31.82 17.95
C GLY A 33 8.51 -30.72 18.69
N ALA A 34 9.35 -31.10 19.65
CA ALA A 34 10.29 -30.20 20.31
C ALA A 34 11.34 -29.73 19.28
N ALA A 35 11.37 -28.43 19.01
CA ALA A 35 12.48 -27.81 18.29
C ALA A 35 13.54 -27.34 19.31
N PRO A 36 14.83 -27.60 19.06
CA PRO A 36 15.91 -27.36 20.01
C PRO A 36 16.14 -25.85 20.28
N PRO A 37 16.67 -25.48 21.46
CA PRO A 37 17.04 -24.11 21.77
C PRO A 37 18.23 -23.67 20.90
N SER A 38 18.08 -22.54 20.19
CA SER A 38 19.19 -21.87 19.53
C SER A 38 19.98 -21.06 20.57
N THR A 39 21.06 -21.66 21.07
CA THR A 39 22.10 -20.97 21.84
C THR A 39 22.90 -20.04 20.91
N SER A 40 22.61 -18.75 20.93
CA SER A 40 23.49 -17.75 20.34
C SER A 40 24.63 -17.44 21.32
N PRO A 41 25.90 -17.46 20.89
CA PRO A 41 27.03 -17.13 21.75
C PRO A 41 27.01 -15.64 22.18
N PRO A 42 27.60 -15.31 23.33
CA PRO A 42 27.68 -13.94 23.83
C PRO A 42 28.53 -13.08 22.89
N VAL A 43 27.98 -11.94 22.45
CA VAL A 43 28.71 -10.88 21.75
C VAL A 43 29.74 -10.29 22.73
N PRO A 44 31.05 -10.32 22.41
CA PRO A 44 32.05 -9.61 23.20
C PRO A 44 31.77 -8.10 23.16
N ALA A 45 31.65 -7.48 24.33
CA ALA A 45 31.63 -6.04 24.49
C ALA A 45 32.96 -5.46 23.99
N ALA A 46 32.91 -4.66 22.92
CA ALA A 46 34.06 -3.89 22.47
C ALA A 46 34.08 -2.52 23.20
N PRO A 47 35.26 -2.08 23.66
CA PRO A 47 35.46 -1.06 24.70
C PRO A 47 35.12 0.38 24.31
N ALA A 48 34.85 1.18 25.35
CA ALA A 48 34.64 2.62 25.29
C ALA A 48 35.95 3.42 25.10
N LEU A 49 35.84 4.46 24.26
CA LEU A 49 36.60 5.74 24.21
C LEU A 49 38.12 5.68 23.99
N PRO A 50 38.66 6.68 23.25
CA PRO A 50 39.22 7.81 23.96
C PRO A 50 38.80 9.18 23.42
N GLU A 51 39.10 10.16 24.27
CA GLU A 51 38.73 11.56 24.28
C GLU A 51 39.33 12.41 23.16
N ALA A 52 38.80 13.63 23.12
CA ALA A 52 39.23 14.77 22.34
C ALA A 52 40.75 14.99 22.31
N THR A 53 41.26 15.26 21.11
CA THR A 53 42.47 16.04 20.86
C THR A 53 42.02 17.18 19.95
N ALA A 54 41.87 18.38 20.51
CA ALA A 54 42.91 19.41 20.55
C ALA A 54 43.09 20.06 19.17
N VAL A 55 42.57 21.27 19.09
CA VAL A 55 42.72 22.22 17.99
C VAL A 55 44.21 22.55 17.88
N GLU A 56 44.83 22.29 16.72
CA GLU A 56 46.09 22.93 16.37
C GLU A 56 46.02 23.47 14.94
N HIS A 57 46.27 24.77 14.86
CA HIS A 57 46.19 25.61 13.69
C HIS A 57 47.59 25.65 13.05
N ALA A 58 47.74 25.20 11.80
CA ALA A 58 48.93 25.46 11.00
C ALA A 58 48.67 25.30 9.47
N GLU A 59 48.42 26.44 8.83
CA GLU A 59 48.97 26.90 7.53
C GLU A 59 48.80 26.09 6.21
N PRO A 60 48.87 26.79 5.05
CA PRO A 60 48.01 26.54 3.90
C PRO A 60 48.58 25.49 2.95
N SER A 61 47.94 24.33 2.90
CA SER A 61 48.17 23.37 1.82
C SER A 61 47.48 23.86 0.54
N THR A 62 48.30 24.17 -0.47
CA THR A 62 48.10 24.03 -1.93
C THR A 62 46.66 23.80 -2.44
N PRO A 63 46.21 24.48 -3.50
CA PRO A 63 44.95 24.13 -4.16
C PRO A 63 45.07 22.70 -4.72
N SER A 64 44.60 21.73 -3.93
CA SER A 64 44.31 20.39 -4.40
C SER A 64 43.24 20.58 -5.46
N ASP A 65 43.61 20.26 -6.69
CA ASP A 65 42.69 20.10 -7.82
C ASP A 65 41.64 19.06 -7.40
N ALA A 66 40.56 19.56 -6.80
CA ALA A 66 39.45 18.75 -6.34
C ALA A 66 38.73 18.30 -7.59
N ALA A 67 39.07 17.10 -8.05
CA ALA A 67 38.35 16.41 -9.10
C ALA A 67 36.85 16.54 -8.80
N PRO A 68 36.03 17.06 -9.75
CA PRO A 68 34.62 17.28 -9.49
C PRO A 68 33.99 15.93 -9.16
N SER A 69 33.48 15.78 -7.94
CA SER A 69 32.68 14.61 -7.58
C SER A 69 31.41 14.67 -8.43
N VAL A 70 31.36 13.87 -9.50
CA VAL A 70 30.15 13.70 -10.30
C VAL A 70 29.17 12.92 -9.45
N GLN A 71 28.39 13.64 -8.64
CA GLN A 71 27.19 13.08 -8.04
C GLN A 71 26.21 12.92 -9.20
N SER A 72 25.99 11.67 -9.63
CA SER A 72 24.98 11.37 -10.64
C SER A 72 23.62 11.76 -10.06
N GLU A 73 22.99 12.78 -10.67
CA GLU A 73 21.64 13.21 -10.33
C GLU A 73 20.67 12.05 -10.60
N VAL A 74 20.04 11.54 -9.55
CA VAL A 74 18.99 10.52 -9.65
C VAL A 74 17.66 11.24 -9.83
N VAL A 75 17.16 11.25 -11.07
CA VAL A 75 15.84 11.81 -11.40
C VAL A 75 14.78 10.72 -11.19
N ILE A 76 13.84 10.94 -10.27
CA ILE A 76 12.70 10.03 -10.03
C ILE A 76 11.48 10.62 -10.72
N HIS A 77 10.86 9.88 -11.63
CA HIS A 77 9.66 10.33 -12.31
C HIS A 77 8.40 9.82 -11.62
N HIS A 78 7.32 10.62 -11.65
CA HIS A 78 6.03 10.27 -11.06
C HIS A 78 4.88 10.44 -12.04
N ALA A 79 3.88 9.56 -11.96
CA ALA A 79 2.68 9.62 -12.77
C ALA A 79 1.47 9.03 -12.05
N ASP A 80 0.30 9.49 -12.49
CA ASP A 80 -0.97 9.27 -11.82
C ASP A 80 -1.94 8.47 -12.71
N ILE A 81 -2.59 7.47 -12.12
CA ILE A 81 -3.66 6.68 -12.73
C ILE A 81 -4.89 6.76 -11.85
N HIS A 82 -5.98 7.30 -12.38
CA HIS A 82 -7.26 7.27 -11.70
C HIS A 82 -7.99 5.99 -12.06
N GLY A 83 -8.56 5.32 -11.07
CA GLY A 83 -9.21 4.03 -11.26
C GLY A 83 -10.27 3.72 -10.21
N LYS A 84 -10.78 2.49 -10.28
CA LYS A 84 -11.67 1.91 -9.28
C LYS A 84 -11.12 0.60 -8.77
N ILE A 85 -11.33 0.31 -7.49
CA ILE A 85 -11.01 -1.01 -6.96
C ILE A 85 -11.97 -2.02 -7.57
N LYS A 86 -11.45 -3.07 -8.19
CA LYS A 86 -12.26 -4.16 -8.75
C LYS A 86 -12.41 -5.31 -7.77
N ALA A 87 -11.30 -5.71 -7.15
CA ALA A 87 -11.27 -6.78 -6.15
C ALA A 87 -10.02 -6.68 -5.27
N ARG A 88 -10.10 -7.27 -4.07
CA ARG A 88 -8.95 -7.49 -3.18
C ARG A 88 -8.92 -8.95 -2.76
N ALA A 89 -7.75 -9.58 -2.86
CA ALA A 89 -7.49 -10.94 -2.41
C ALA A 89 -6.23 -10.95 -1.54
N GLY A 90 -6.42 -10.86 -0.22
CA GLY A 90 -5.31 -10.74 0.73
C GLY A 90 -4.49 -9.47 0.50
N LYS A 91 -3.22 -9.64 0.12
CA LYS A 91 -2.29 -8.55 -0.22
C LYS A 91 -2.42 -8.08 -1.66
N ARG A 92 -3.07 -8.84 -2.53
CA ARG A 92 -3.18 -8.52 -3.95
C ARG A 92 -4.45 -7.70 -4.20
N LEU A 93 -4.28 -6.55 -4.82
CA LEU A 93 -5.35 -5.61 -5.16
C LEU A 93 -5.46 -5.49 -6.68
N LEU A 94 -6.67 -5.58 -7.22
CA LEU A 94 -6.96 -5.33 -8.62
C LEU A 94 -7.62 -3.96 -8.75
N VAL A 95 -6.99 -3.08 -9.52
CA VAL A 95 -7.50 -1.75 -9.83
C VAL A 95 -7.84 -1.69 -11.32
N GLU A 96 -9.06 -1.27 -11.62
CA GLU A 96 -9.50 -0.97 -12.98
C GLU A 96 -9.13 0.47 -13.33
N PRO A 97 -8.19 0.71 -14.26
CA PRO A 97 -7.81 2.05 -14.67
C PRO A 97 -8.94 2.68 -15.47
N LEU A 98 -9.29 3.92 -15.12
CA LEU A 98 -10.28 4.73 -15.84
C LEU A 98 -9.61 5.83 -16.65
N VAL A 99 -8.60 6.49 -16.05
CA VAL A 99 -7.87 7.57 -16.69
C VAL A 99 -6.38 7.38 -16.39
N VAL A 100 -5.58 7.34 -17.45
CA VAL A 100 -4.12 7.30 -17.38
C VAL A 100 -3.61 8.68 -17.82
N THR A 101 -2.86 9.35 -16.95
CA THR A 101 -2.36 10.71 -17.22
C THR A 101 -1.00 10.74 -17.92
N SER A 102 -0.24 9.64 -17.87
CA SER A 102 1.11 9.53 -18.46
C SER A 102 1.14 8.56 -19.65
N ARG A 103 2.14 8.74 -20.52
CA ARG A 103 2.43 7.82 -21.63
C ARG A 103 3.22 6.59 -21.18
N THR A 104 4.02 6.73 -20.11
CA THR A 104 4.84 5.65 -19.57
C THR A 104 3.96 4.76 -18.72
N LEU A 105 3.77 3.49 -19.08
CA LEU A 105 2.95 2.58 -18.28
C LEU A 105 3.75 2.00 -17.10
N PRO A 106 3.09 1.72 -15.95
CA PRO A 106 3.74 1.06 -14.83
C PRO A 106 4.17 -0.37 -15.19
N VAL A 107 5.41 -0.69 -14.86
CA VAL A 107 6.00 -2.04 -15.03
C VAL A 107 6.12 -2.75 -13.70
N LYS A 108 6.21 -4.08 -13.74
CA LYS A 108 6.37 -4.92 -12.55
C LYS A 108 7.58 -4.48 -11.72
N GLY A 109 7.36 -4.30 -10.42
CA GLY A 109 8.37 -3.87 -9.46
C GLY A 109 8.37 -2.36 -9.19
N ASN A 110 7.68 -1.56 -10.00
CA ASN A 110 7.55 -0.13 -9.71
C ASN A 110 6.83 0.09 -8.38
N LYS A 111 7.33 1.05 -7.62
CA LYS A 111 6.71 1.50 -6.37
C LYS A 111 5.49 2.33 -6.69
N ALA A 112 4.42 2.14 -5.93
CA ALA A 112 3.19 2.88 -6.10
C ALA A 112 2.52 3.21 -4.77
N ASN A 113 1.99 4.43 -4.70
CA ASN A 113 1.18 4.94 -3.61
C ASN A 113 -0.28 4.94 -4.04
N LEU A 114 -1.13 4.29 -3.25
CA LEU A 114 -2.55 4.18 -3.49
C LEU A 114 -3.30 5.16 -2.59
N TYR A 115 -4.00 6.10 -3.21
CA TYR A 115 -4.83 7.08 -2.55
C TYR A 115 -6.31 6.78 -2.78
N ARG A 116 -7.12 6.87 -1.73
CA ARG A 116 -8.58 6.91 -1.86
C ARG A 116 -8.99 8.33 -2.19
N VAL A 117 -9.83 8.47 -3.22
CA VAL A 117 -10.41 9.76 -3.61
C VAL A 117 -11.75 9.91 -2.89
N VAL A 118 -11.87 10.93 -2.06
CA VAL A 118 -13.11 11.26 -1.33
C VAL A 118 -13.62 12.59 -1.86
N GLU A 119 -14.86 12.58 -2.35
CA GLU A 119 -15.57 13.77 -2.85
C GLU A 119 -16.68 14.09 -1.84
N PRO A 120 -16.42 14.91 -0.80
CA PRO A 120 -17.46 15.35 0.12
C PRO A 120 -18.47 16.24 -0.61
N GLU A 121 -19.75 16.18 -0.20
CA GLU A 121 -20.81 16.96 -0.81
C GLU A 121 -20.54 18.47 -0.64
N GLY A 122 -20.21 19.15 -1.73
CA GLY A 122 -19.91 20.59 -1.75
C GLY A 122 -18.53 20.97 -1.20
N GLY A 123 -17.63 20.01 -0.96
CA GLY A 123 -16.26 20.27 -0.50
C GLY A 123 -15.19 19.98 -1.54
N GLU A 124 -13.94 20.18 -1.15
CA GLU A 124 -12.77 19.86 -1.98
C GLU A 124 -12.49 18.35 -1.99
N VAL A 125 -11.91 17.88 -3.10
CA VAL A 125 -11.53 16.48 -3.25
C VAL A 125 -10.36 16.16 -2.33
N GLU A 126 -10.58 15.24 -1.39
CA GLU A 126 -9.56 14.79 -0.46
C GLU A 126 -8.91 13.49 -0.97
N MET A 127 -7.58 13.46 -1.00
CA MET A 127 -6.79 12.30 -1.40
C MET A 127 -6.11 11.69 -0.17
N LEU A 128 -6.60 10.54 0.26
CA LEU A 128 -6.12 9.87 1.47
C LEU A 128 -5.20 8.70 1.10
N LEU A 129 -3.93 8.74 1.52
CA LEU A 129 -2.99 7.63 1.30
C LEU A 129 -3.45 6.41 2.11
N ILE A 130 -3.89 5.35 1.44
CA ILE A 130 -4.40 4.13 2.09
C ILE A 130 -3.40 2.98 2.08
N ALA A 131 -2.50 2.92 1.09
CA ALA A 131 -1.48 1.88 1.01
C ALA A 131 -0.28 2.28 0.16
N GLU A 132 0.85 1.69 0.49
CA GLU A 132 2.04 1.60 -0.35
C GLU A 132 2.06 0.20 -0.97
N ALA A 133 2.31 0.10 -2.27
CA ALA A 133 2.23 -1.13 -3.03
C ALA A 133 3.33 -1.19 -4.10
N ASN A 134 3.58 -2.40 -4.60
CA ASN A 134 4.38 -2.60 -5.80
C ASN A 134 3.48 -3.08 -6.93
N VAL A 135 3.81 -2.67 -8.15
CA VAL A 135 3.15 -3.17 -9.35
C VAL A 135 3.52 -4.64 -9.53
N ALA A 136 2.53 -5.52 -9.53
CA ALA A 136 2.75 -6.96 -9.50
C ALA A 136 2.94 -7.56 -10.90
N LEU A 137 2.33 -6.95 -11.91
CA LEU A 137 2.37 -7.33 -13.32
C LEU A 137 2.43 -6.06 -14.17
N ASP A 138 3.09 -6.17 -15.33
CA ASP A 138 3.15 -5.08 -16.30
C ASP A 138 1.73 -4.67 -16.72
N MET A 139 1.47 -3.37 -16.73
CA MET A 139 0.17 -2.86 -17.13
C MET A 139 0.00 -2.94 -18.65
N GLU A 140 -1.13 -3.51 -19.07
CA GLU A 140 -1.61 -3.40 -20.43
C GLU A 140 -2.80 -2.43 -20.49
N MET A 141 -2.86 -1.61 -21.56
CA MET A 141 -3.95 -0.66 -21.75
C MET A 141 -5.31 -1.38 -21.80
N GLY A 142 -6.27 -0.88 -21.01
CA GLY A 142 -7.61 -1.46 -20.91
C GLY A 142 -7.73 -2.70 -20.01
N LYS A 143 -6.63 -3.21 -19.44
CA LYS A 143 -6.66 -4.28 -18.44
C LYS A 143 -6.57 -3.72 -17.01
N SER A 144 -7.02 -4.51 -16.04
CA SER A 144 -6.86 -4.18 -14.62
C SER A 144 -5.39 -4.32 -14.20
N ILE A 145 -4.93 -3.39 -13.36
CA ILE A 145 -3.59 -3.39 -12.77
C ILE A 145 -3.62 -4.27 -11.52
N ALA A 146 -2.67 -5.18 -11.41
CA ALA A 146 -2.45 -5.96 -10.20
C ALA A 146 -1.38 -5.29 -9.33
N LEU A 147 -1.72 -5.01 -8.08
CA LEU A 147 -0.85 -4.40 -7.08
C LEU A 147 -0.64 -5.37 -5.93
N ASP A 148 0.59 -5.50 -5.44
CA ASP A 148 0.90 -6.22 -4.22
C ASP A 148 1.14 -5.19 -3.11
N ILE A 149 0.24 -5.14 -2.12
CA ILE A 149 0.30 -4.21 -0.99
C ILE A 149 1.50 -4.55 -0.10
N VAL A 150 2.38 -3.57 0.08
CA VAL A 150 3.55 -3.64 0.95
C VAL A 150 3.20 -3.18 2.35
N ASP A 151 2.58 -2.00 2.44
CA ASP A 151 2.13 -1.41 3.70
C ASP A 151 0.70 -0.87 3.59
N GLU A 152 -0.12 -1.16 4.60
CA GLU A 152 -1.53 -0.77 4.66
C GLU A 152 -1.72 0.23 5.81
N LYS A 153 -2.17 1.44 5.48
CA LYS A 153 -2.43 2.50 6.47
C LYS A 153 -3.84 2.31 7.06
N LYS A 154 -3.93 1.64 8.21
CA LYS A 154 -5.20 1.23 8.84
C LYS A 154 -5.92 2.34 9.60
N ASP A 155 -5.23 3.44 9.90
CA ASP A 155 -5.73 4.53 10.75
C ASP A 155 -6.27 5.73 9.95
N VAL A 156 -6.44 5.55 8.64
CA VAL A 156 -7.00 6.56 7.75
C VAL A 156 -8.51 6.65 7.98
N LEU A 157 -8.96 7.78 8.53
CA LEU A 157 -10.37 8.07 8.78
C LEU A 157 -10.97 8.83 7.60
N VAL A 158 -12.20 8.48 7.22
CA VAL A 158 -12.99 9.30 6.28
C VAL A 158 -14.04 10.04 7.09
N SER A 159 -13.96 11.36 7.12
CA SER A 159 -14.90 12.20 7.90
C SER A 159 -14.97 11.78 9.38
N GLY A 160 -13.81 11.45 9.98
CA GLY A 160 -13.70 11.01 11.38
C GLY A 160 -14.20 9.59 11.66
N ARG A 161 -14.60 8.82 10.63
CA ARG A 161 -15.07 7.44 10.79
C ARG A 161 -14.11 6.43 10.18
N LYS A 162 -13.84 5.35 10.93
CA LYS A 162 -13.09 4.20 10.43
C LYS A 162 -13.93 3.51 9.35
N THR A 163 -13.43 3.53 8.12
CA THR A 163 -14.15 2.99 6.95
C THR A 163 -13.25 1.98 6.25
N ASN A 164 -13.84 0.94 5.67
CA ASN A 164 -13.10 0.04 4.79
C ASN A 164 -12.80 0.76 3.46
N HIS A 165 -11.52 0.91 3.14
CA HIS A 165 -11.07 1.62 1.93
C HIS A 165 -11.03 0.73 0.69
N TYR A 166 -11.14 -0.59 0.85
CA TYR A 166 -10.92 -1.57 -0.23
C TYR A 166 -12.22 -2.15 -0.79
N ILE A 167 -13.30 -1.39 -0.75
CA ILE A 167 -14.60 -1.81 -1.26
C ILE A 167 -14.57 -1.73 -2.80
N PRO A 168 -14.99 -2.77 -3.53
CA PRO A 168 -15.14 -2.70 -4.98
C PRO A 168 -15.97 -1.50 -5.42
N GLY A 169 -15.53 -0.80 -6.45
CA GLY A 169 -16.13 0.45 -6.95
C GLY A 169 -15.58 1.73 -6.31
N THR A 170 -14.80 1.64 -5.23
CA THR A 170 -14.16 2.82 -4.61
C THR A 170 -13.21 3.49 -5.59
N LYS A 171 -13.36 4.81 -5.78
CA LYS A 171 -12.46 5.64 -6.59
C LYS A 171 -11.09 5.75 -5.91
N VAL A 172 -10.05 5.49 -6.68
CA VAL A 172 -8.66 5.55 -6.21
C VAL A 172 -7.78 6.28 -7.21
N LEU A 173 -6.72 6.89 -6.70
CA LEU A 173 -5.61 7.42 -7.47
C LEU A 173 -4.38 6.56 -7.14
N LEU A 174 -3.77 5.99 -8.17
CA LEU A 174 -2.52 5.26 -8.08
C LEU A 174 -1.40 6.16 -8.61
N ARG A 175 -0.47 6.56 -7.74
CA ARG A 175 0.73 7.31 -8.12
C ARG A 175 1.92 6.36 -8.13
N TYR A 176 2.61 6.19 -9.25
CA TYR A 176 3.77 5.30 -9.34
C TYR A 176 5.04 6.04 -9.74
N GLU A 177 6.17 5.41 -9.41
CA GLU A 177 7.53 5.85 -9.73
C GLU A 177 8.13 4.99 -10.84
N TRP A 178 8.93 5.59 -11.73
CA TRP A 178 9.76 4.88 -12.72
C TRP A 178 11.09 5.60 -12.97
#